data_AF-A0A6L9JL02-F1
#
_entry.id   AF-A0A6L9JL02-F1
#
_cell.length_a   1.000
_cell.length_b   1.000
_cell.length_c   1.000
_cell.angle_alpha   90.00
_cell.angle_beta   90.00
_cell.angle_gamma   90.00
#
_symmetry.space_group_name_H-M   'P 1'
#
loop_
_entity.id
_entity.type
_entity.pdbx_description
1 polymer ?
#
loop_
_entity_poly.entity_id
_entity_poly.type
_entity_poly.pdbx_seq_one_letter_code
_entity_poly.pdbx_strand_id
1 'polypeptide(L)' 'MLMTIAEQLEQKGLERGIKQGREEGIELGREEGKVETARALLRHGVSLDIIVTSTGLSRDKIEMLKH' A
#
# COMPACT_ATOMS: atom_id res chain seq x y z
N MET A 1 20.40 2.25 -35.23
CA MET A 1 21.53 1.61 -34.53
C MET A 1 20.99 0.40 -33.77
N LEU A 2 21.66 -0.75 -33.86
CA LEU A 2 21.29 -1.95 -33.10
C LEU A 2 21.86 -1.83 -31.67
N MET A 3 21.01 -1.97 -30.66
CA MET A 3 21.47 -2.07 -29.26
C MET A 3 22.27 -3.35 -29.07
N THR A 4 23.28 -3.29 -28.21
CA THR A 4 24.04 -4.46 -27.75
C THR A 4 23.21 -5.30 -26.79
N ILE A 5 23.58 -6.57 -26.64
CA ILE A 5 22.93 -7.48 -25.68
C ILE A 5 23.06 -6.93 -24.24
N ALA A 6 24.17 -6.28 -23.91
CA ALA A 6 24.39 -5.67 -22.59
C ALA A 6 23.38 -4.54 -22.32
N GLU A 7 23.21 -3.61 -23.26
CA GLU A 7 22.24 -2.51 -23.14
C GLU A 7 20.80 -3.04 -23.02
N GLN A 8 20.46 -4.09 -23.78
CA GLN A 8 19.15 -4.73 -23.68
C GLN A 8 18.89 -5.37 -22.32
N LEU A 9 19.92 -5.99 -21.72
CA LEU A 9 19.81 -6.60 -20.39
C LEU A 9 19.69 -5.53 -19.30
N GLU A 10 20.46 -4.44 -19.39
CA GLU A 10 20.38 -3.32 -18.46
C GLU A 10 19.00 -2.64 -18.52
N GLN A 11 18.50 -2.36 -19.73
CA GLN A 11 17.18 -1.76 -19.91
C GLN A 11 16.07 -2.64 -19.33
N LYS A 12 16.12 -3.96 -19.56
CA LYS A 12 15.17 -4.91 -18.96
C LYS A 12 15.27 -4.96 -17.43
N GLY A 13 16.49 -4.87 -16.88
CA GLY A 13 16.70 -4.81 -15.44
C GLY A 13 16.06 -3.57 -14.82
N LEU A 14 16.29 -2.41 -15.42
CA LEU A 14 15.70 -1.14 -14.99
C LEU A 14 14.17 -1.17 -15.07
N GLU A 15 13.61 -1.65 -16.19
CA GLU A 15 12.16 -1.74 -16.37
C GLU A 15 11.51 -2.64 -15.30
N ARG A 16 12.13 -3.79 -15.00
CA ARG A 16 11.67 -4.68 -13.93
C ARG A 16 11.74 -4.01 -12.56
N GLY A 17 12.85 -3.36 -12.24
CA GLY A 17 13.03 -2.66 -10.97
C GLY A 17 12.00 -1.55 -10.75
N ILE A 18 11.75 -0.72 -11.78
CA ILE A 18 10.72 0.33 -11.72
C ILE A 18 9.33 -0.27 -11.53
N LYS A 19 9.01 -1.35 -12.26
CA LYS A 19 7.70 -2.01 -12.14
C LYS A 19 7.49 -2.57 -10.74
N GLN A 20 8.47 -3.31 -10.21
CA GLN A 20 8.40 -3.89 -8.86
C GLN A 20 8.29 -2.80 -7.79
N GLY A 21 9.14 -1.78 -7.83
CA GLY A 21 9.10 -0.68 -6.86
C GLY A 21 7.77 0.09 -6.89
N ARG A 22 7.18 0.26 -8.07
CA ARG A 22 5.84 0.88 -8.20
C ARG A 22 4.74 0.01 -7.62
N GLU A 23 4.76 -1.29 -7.90
CA GLU A 23 3.77 -2.24 -7.35
C GLU A 23 3.84 -2.31 -5.82
N GLU A 24 5.05 -2.46 -5.26
CA GLU A 24 5.28 -2.46 -3.81
C GLU A 24 4.85 -1.14 -3.17
N GLY A 25 5.20 0.00 -3.78
CA GLY A 25 4.82 1.32 -3.27
C GLY A 25 3.31 1.55 -3.26
N ILE A 26 2.58 1.09 -4.28
CA ILE A 26 1.12 1.17 -4.33
C ILE A 26 0.49 0.30 -3.25
N GLU A 27 0.99 -0.92 -3.05
CA GLU A 27 0.46 -1.82 -2.03
C GLU A 27 0.68 -1.26 -0.62
N LEU A 28 1.89 -0.80 -0.33
CA LEU A 28 2.24 -0.20 0.96
C LEU A 28 1.39 1.04 1.23
N GLY A 29 1.31 1.98 0.28
CA GLY A 29 0.53 3.20 0.43
C GLY A 29 -0.97 2.93 0.61
N ARG A 30 -1.51 1.90 -0.04
CA ARG A 30 -2.91 1.49 0.15
C ARG A 30 -3.14 0.95 1.57
N GLU A 31 -2.24 0.13 2.10
CA GLU A 31 -2.37 -0.40 3.46
C GLU A 31 -2.16 0.68 4.54
N GLU A 32 -1.18 1.57 4.36
CA GLU A 32 -0.96 2.73 5.24
C GLU A 32 -2.18 3.66 5.24
N GLY A 33 -2.71 4.01 4.06
CA GLY A 33 -3.88 4.88 3.93
C GLY A 33 -5.14 4.32 4.61
N LYS A 34 -5.35 3.00 4.56
CA LYS A 34 -6.44 2.36 5.33
C LYS A 34 -6.26 2.52 6.83
N VAL A 35 -5.05 2.31 7.34
CA VAL A 35 -4.72 2.41 8.76
C VAL A 35 -4.87 3.85 9.25
N GLU A 36 -4.36 4.83 8.49
CA GLU A 36 -4.52 6.25 8.80
C GLU A 36 -5.99 6.68 8.83
N THR A 37 -6.76 6.23 7.84
CA THR A 37 -8.21 6.46 7.78
C THR A 37 -8.90 5.86 9.01
N ALA A 38 -8.60 4.61 9.37
CA ALA A 38 -9.16 3.96 10.56
C ALA A 38 -8.81 4.73 11.84
N ARG A 39 -7.56 5.17 12.00
CA ARG A 39 -7.13 5.99 13.15
C ARG A 39 -7.90 7.31 13.21
N ALA A 40 -8.08 7.99 12.08
CA ALA A 40 -8.84 9.24 12.04
C ALA A 40 -10.29 9.02 12.45
N LEU A 41 -10.96 8.00 11.89
CA LEU A 41 -12.35 7.68 12.23
C LEU A 41 -12.52 7.30 13.71
N LEU A 42 -11.59 6.53 14.29
CA LEU A 42 -11.57 6.21 15.72
C LEU A 42 -11.49 7.48 16.58
N ARG A 43 -10.60 8.42 16.23
CA ARG A 43 -10.48 9.71 16.94
C ARG A 43 -11.76 10.54 16.88
N HIS A 44 -12.54 10.39 15.82
CA HIS A 44 -13.84 11.06 15.66
C HIS A 44 -15.01 10.29 16.29
N GLY A 45 -14.75 9.19 17.01
CA GLY A 45 -15.79 8.42 17.70
C GLY A 45 -16.69 7.61 16.77
N VAL A 46 -16.25 7.35 15.53
CA VAL A 46 -17.00 6.53 14.58
C VAL A 46 -17.03 5.07 15.09
N SER A 47 -18.18 4.41 14.93
CA SER A 47 -18.35 3.04 15.42
C SER A 47 -17.43 2.05 14.69
N LEU A 48 -16.99 1.04 15.42
CA LEU A 48 -16.05 0.05 14.91
C LEU A 48 -16.56 -0.68 13.67
N ASP A 49 -17.85 -1.02 13.62
CA ASP A 49 -18.46 -1.71 12.47
C ASP A 49 -18.45 -0.84 11.20
N ILE A 50 -18.61 0.49 11.33
CA ILE A 50 -18.49 1.43 10.20
C ILE A 50 -17.03 1.51 9.75
N ILE A 51 -16.07 1.51 10.68
CA ILE A 51 -14.65 1.58 10.34
C ILE A 51 -14.20 0.31 9.61
N VAL A 52 -14.61 -0.88 10.09
CA VAL A 52 -14.33 -2.17 9.44
C VAL A 52 -14.83 -2.16 8.00
N THR A 53 -16.09 -1.79 7.79
CA THR A 53 -16.71 -1.79 6.46
C THR A 53 -16.14 -0.72 5.53
N SER A 54 -15.77 0.46 6.04
CA SER A 54 -15.22 1.55 5.25
C SER A 54 -13.75 1.35 4.85
N THR A 55 -12.95 0.76 5.73
CA THR A 55 -11.49 0.60 5.50
C THR A 55 -11.10 -0.79 4.98
N GLY A 56 -11.98 -1.78 5.15
CA GLY A 56 -11.70 -3.18 4.84
C GLY A 56 -10.65 -3.81 5.77
N LEU A 57 -10.32 -3.17 6.89
CA LEU A 57 -9.46 -3.74 7.93
C LEU A 57 -10.27 -4.67 8.83
N SER A 58 -9.61 -5.71 9.36
CA SER A 58 -10.22 -6.59 10.35
C SER A 58 -10.46 -5.84 11.66
N ARG A 59 -11.45 -6.31 12.42
CA ARG A 59 -11.77 -5.78 13.75
C ARG A 59 -10.54 -5.77 14.65
N ASP A 60 -9.80 -6.89 14.70
CA ASP A 60 -8.58 -7.04 15.51
C ASP A 60 -7.52 -5.99 15.13
N LYS A 61 -7.34 -5.74 13.83
CA LYS A 61 -6.36 -4.75 13.37
C LYS A 61 -6.75 -3.34 13.78
N ILE A 62 -8.05 -3.00 13.78
CA ILE A 62 -8.53 -1.68 14.22
C ILE A 62 -8.44 -1.55 15.76
N GLU A 63 -8.73 -2.60 16.52
CA GLU A 63 -8.59 -2.61 17.98
C GLU A 63 -7.14 -2.33 18.41
N MET A 64 -6.14 -2.87 17.69
CA MET A 64 -4.73 -2.56 17.92
C MET A 64 -4.36 -1.08 17.69
N LEU A 65 -5.19 -0.30 16.97
CA LEU A 65 -4.95 1.12 16.72
C LEU A 65 -5.46 2.03 17.83
N LYS A 66 -6.18 1.51 18.83
CA LYS A 66 -6.72 2.27 19.97
C LYS A 66 -5.69 2.57 21.05
N HIS A 67 -4.51 1.95 20.97
CA HIS A 67 -3.33 2.23 21.79
C HIS A 67 -2.48 3.34 21.17
#